data_AF-A0A418PY12-F1
#
_entry.id   AF-A0A418PY12-F1
#
_cell.length_a   1.000
_cell.length_b   1.000
_cell.length_c   1.000
_cell.angle_alpha   90.00
_cell.angle_beta   90.00
_cell.angle_gamma   90.00
#
_symmetry.space_group_name_H-M   'P 1'
#
loop_
_entity.id
_entity.type
_entity.pdbx_description
1 polymer ?
#
loop_
_entity_poly.entity_id
_entity_poly.type
_entity_poly.pdbx_seq_one_letter_code
_entity_poly.pdbx_strand_id
1 'polypeptide(L)' 'MSAQLDFYRQRASEAREGAAAAKLQNVRDRWLSSEASWTALAKQSERAEVMREKLIAEKASEHAALGAAKNLV' A
#
# COMPACT_ATOMS: atom_id res chain seq x y z
N MET A 1 6.93 -5.68 -0.43
CA MET A 1 6.31 -4.49 0.16
C MET A 1 7.18 -3.29 -0.15
N SER A 2 6.60 -2.16 -0.58
CA SER A 2 7.39 -0.97 -0.92
C SER A 2 7.74 -0.16 0.33
N ALA A 3 8.89 0.52 0.31
CA ALA A 3 9.33 1.38 1.41
C ALA A 3 8.29 2.47 1.76
N GLN A 4 7.52 2.92 0.77
CA GLN A 4 6.47 3.91 0.95
C GLN A 4 5.27 3.36 1.72
N LEU A 5 4.88 2.10 1.44
CA LEU A 5 3.81 1.42 2.16
C LEU A 5 4.19 1.14 3.62
N ASP A 6 5.43 0.70 3.85
CA ASP A 6 5.95 0.48 5.19
C ASP A 6 5.99 1.79 5.99
N PHE A 7 6.41 2.89 5.35
CA PHE A 7 6.35 4.22 5.96
C PHE A 7 4.91 4.60 6.35
N TYR A 8 3.91 4.45 5.47
CA TYR A 8 2.53 4.80 5.82
C TYR A 8 1.97 3.94 6.94
N ARG A 9 2.32 2.64 6.99
CA ARG A 9 1.92 1.73 8.08
C ARG A 9 2.56 2.14 9.41
N GLN A 10 3.83 2.49 9.39
CA GLN A 10 4.53 2.98 10.58
C GLN A 10 3.87 4.26 11.13
N ARG A 11 3.57 5.23 10.25
CA ARG A 11 2.87 6.47 10.65
C ARG A 11 1.47 6.23 11.18
N ALA A 12 0.75 5.26 10.62
CA ALA A 12 -0.56 4.85 11.16
C ALA A 12 -0.42 4.23 12.57
N SER A 13 0.58 3.36 12.80
CA SER A 13 0.84 2.80 14.14
C SER A 13 1.17 3.87 15.17
N GLU A 14 2.12 4.76 14.84
CA GLU A 14 2.51 5.88 15.70
C GLU A 14 1.31 6.77 16.07
N ALA A 15 0.44 7.05 15.09
CA ALA A 15 -0.76 7.84 15.34
C ALA A 15 -1.77 7.13 16.26
N ARG A 16 -1.94 5.81 16.09
CA ARG A 16 -2.81 5.00 16.95
C ARG A 16 -2.29 4.94 18.38
N GLU A 17 -0.99 4.75 18.56
CA GLU A 17 -0.32 4.77 19.86
C GLU A 17 -0.46 6.16 20.53
N GLY A 18 -0.29 7.23 19.75
CA GLY A 18 -0.54 8.60 20.20
C GLY A 18 -1.98 8.84 20.66
N ALA A 19 -2.97 8.32 19.91
CA ALA A 19 -4.38 8.39 20.31
C ALA A 19 -4.66 7.65 21.61
N ALA A 20 -4.06 6.47 21.80
CA ALA A 20 -4.21 5.67 23.02
C ALA A 20 -3.57 6.36 24.24
N ALA A 21 -2.43 7.03 24.06
CA ALA A 21 -1.75 7.77 25.12
C ALA A 21 -2.41 9.13 25.44
N ALA A 22 -3.25 9.65 24.55
CA ALA A 22 -3.87 10.96 24.72
C ALA A 22 -4.88 10.98 25.88
N LYS A 23 -4.66 11.91 26.82
CA LYS A 23 -5.52 12.16 27.98
C LYS A 23 -6.72 13.06 27.66
N LEU A 24 -6.55 13.98 26.72
CA LEU A 24 -7.60 14.92 26.30
C LEU A 24 -8.27 14.42 25.02
N GLN A 25 -9.60 14.53 24.97
CA GLN A 25 -10.38 14.02 23.85
C GLN A 25 -10.03 14.72 22.52
N ASN A 26 -9.92 16.05 22.53
CA ASN A 26 -9.55 16.82 21.34
C ASN A 26 -8.17 16.43 20.77
N VAL A 27 -7.21 16.05 21.65
CA VAL A 27 -5.90 15.55 21.23
C VAL A 27 -6.04 14.15 20.64
N ARG A 28 -6.83 13.27 21.27
CA ARG A 28 -7.14 11.93 20.74
C ARG A 28 -7.77 12.01 19.36
N ASP A 29 -8.75 12.89 19.15
CA ASP A 29 -9.45 13.03 17.87
C ASP A 29 -8.52 13.47 16.75
N ARG A 30 -7.56 14.35 17.04
CA ARG A 30 -6.52 14.75 16.07
C ARG A 30 -5.61 13.58 15.70
N TRP A 31 -5.22 12.76 16.68
CA TRP A 31 -4.43 11.55 16.42
C TRP A 31 -5.21 10.54 15.57
N LEU A 32 -6.47 10.28 15.89
CA LEU A 32 -7.34 9.38 15.13
C LEU A 32 -7.55 9.87 13.68
N SER A 33 -7.69 11.18 13.48
CA SER A 33 -7.77 11.76 12.14
C SER A 33 -6.47 11.55 11.34
N SER A 34 -5.32 11.64 12.01
CA SER A 34 -4.02 11.33 11.40
C SER A 34 -3.89 9.85 11.06
N GLU A 35 -4.24 8.96 11.99
CA GLU A 35 -4.25 7.50 11.78
C GLU A 35 -5.12 7.13 10.57
N ALA A 36 -6.32 7.68 10.48
CA ALA A 36 -7.25 7.44 9.38
C ALA A 36 -6.63 7.83 8.03
N SER A 37 -5.97 8.99 7.98
CA SER A 37 -5.30 9.50 6.78
C SER A 37 -4.14 8.58 6.34
N TRP A 38 -3.27 8.19 7.28
CA TRP A 38 -2.15 7.29 7.00
C TRP A 38 -2.62 5.89 6.59
N THR A 39 -3.67 5.39 7.25
CA THR A 39 -4.28 4.10 6.90
C THR A 39 -4.88 4.11 5.49
N ALA A 40 -5.51 5.21 5.08
CA ALA A 40 -6.05 5.35 3.74
C ALA A 40 -4.94 5.33 2.68
N LEU A 41 -3.84 6.05 2.91
CA LEU A 41 -2.67 6.05 2.03
C LEU A 41 -2.00 4.67 1.94
N ALA A 42 -1.85 3.96 3.07
CA ALA A 42 -1.34 2.60 3.09
C ALA A 42 -2.21 1.67 2.23
N LYS A 43 -3.55 1.71 2.40
CA LYS A 43 -4.48 0.91 1.60
C LYS A 43 -4.40 1.23 0.11
N GLN A 44 -4.28 2.50 -0.25
CA GLN A 44 -4.14 2.91 -1.65
C GLN A 44 -2.82 2.40 -2.25
N SER A 45 -1.71 2.53 -1.51
CA SER A 45 -0.40 2.04 -1.95
C SER A 45 -0.40 0.52 -2.11
N GLU A 46 -0.98 -0.22 -1.16
CA GLU A 46 -1.11 -1.68 -1.24
C GLU A 46 -1.91 -2.12 -2.47
N ARG A 47 -3.03 -1.45 -2.76
CA ARG A 47 -3.81 -1.71 -3.98
C ARG A 47 -3.00 -1.45 -5.24
N ALA A 48 -2.23 -0.36 -5.27
CA ALA A 48 -1.40 -0.01 -6.42
C ALA A 48 -0.30 -1.05 -6.67
N GLU A 49 0.35 -1.55 -5.62
CA GLU A 49 1.36 -2.62 -5.73
C GLU A 49 0.74 -3.91 -6.28
N VAL A 50 -0.39 -4.36 -5.73
CA VAL A 50 -1.09 -5.56 -6.23
C VAL A 50 -1.48 -5.41 -7.70
N MET A 51 -1.98 -4.24 -8.11
CA MET A 51 -2.31 -3.99 -9.52
C MET A 51 -1.06 -3.98 -10.40
N ARG A 52 0.05 -3.42 -9.91
CA ARG A 52 1.32 -3.44 -10.63
C ARG A 52 1.82 -4.87 -10.85
N GLU A 53 1.81 -5.69 -9.80
CA GLU A 53 2.24 -7.09 -9.88
C GLU A 53 1.39 -7.88 -10.88
N LYS A 54 0.07 -7.69 -10.87
CA LYS A 54 -0.84 -8.30 -11.86
C LYS A 54 -0.48 -7.90 -13.29
N LEU A 55 -0.33 -6.60 -13.56
CA LEU A 55 0.02 -6.11 -14.90
C LEU A 55 1.39 -6.61 -15.38
N ILE A 56 2.36 -6.75 -14.47
CA ILE A 56 3.67 -7.33 -14.80
C ILE A 56 3.52 -8.80 -15.17
N ALA A 57 2.75 -9.57 -14.41
CA ALA A 57 2.49 -10.98 -14.69
C ALA A 57 1.76 -11.19 -16.04
N GLU A 58 0.72 -10.39 -16.30
CA GLU A 58 -0.02 -10.39 -17.57
C GLU A 58 0.92 -10.12 -18.75
N LYS A 59 1.69 -9.02 -18.70
CA LYS A 59 2.67 -8.71 -19.76
C LYS A 59 3.74 -9.77 -19.93
N ALA A 60 4.24 -10.35 -18.85
CA ALA A 60 5.22 -11.43 -18.93
C ALA A 60 4.64 -12.66 -19.64
N SER A 61 3.37 -12.98 -19.38
CA SER A 61 2.66 -14.07 -20.06
C SER A 61 2.44 -13.81 -21.54
N GLU A 62 2.08 -12.58 -21.93
CA GLU A 62 1.93 -12.16 -23.31
C GLU A 62 3.27 -12.25 -24.06
N HIS A 63 4.35 -11.73 -23.46
CA HIS A 63 5.69 -11.81 -24.03
C HIS A 63 6.16 -13.26 -24.20
N ALA A 64 5.88 -14.13 -23.22
CA ALA A 64 6.22 -15.55 -23.32
C ALA A 64 5.44 -16.25 -24.45
N ALA A 65 4.15 -15.96 -24.58
CA ALA A 65 3.30 -16.50 -25.65
C ALA A 65 3.76 -16.06 -27.04
N LEU A 66 4.09 -14.77 -27.20
CA LEU A 66 4.62 -14.22 -28.45
C LEU A 66 6.00 -14.82 -28.82
N GLY A 67 6.87 -15.02 -27.82
CA GLY A 67 8.17 -15.67 -28.02
C GLY A 67 8.04 -17.13 -28.45
N ALA A 68 7.11 -17.89 -27.84
CA ALA A 68 6.85 -19.28 -28.22
C ALA A 68 6.32 -19.40 -29.66
N ALA A 69 5.39 -18.52 -30.06
CA ALA A 69 4.84 -18.51 -31.41
C ALA A 69 5.91 -18.21 -32.48
N LYS A 70 6.89 -17.35 -32.17
CA LYS A 70 7.97 -17.00 -33.10
C LYS A 70 9.03 -18.10 -33.26
N ASN A 71 9.17 -18.99 -32.28
CA ASN A 71 10.12 -20.11 -32.34
C ASN A 71 9.57 -21.36 -33.06
N LEU A 72 8.28 -21.37 -33.39
CA LEU A 72 7.58 -22.45 -34.09
C LEU A 72 7.45 -22.22 -35.61
N VAL A 73 7.93 -21.08 -36.12
CA VAL A 73 7.94 -20.68 -37.54
C VAL A 73 9.39 -20.58 -38.02
#